data_AF-A0A0P4UVZ4-F1
#
_entry.id   AF-A0A0P4UVZ4-F1
#
_cell.length_a   1.000
_cell.length_b   1.000
_cell.length_c   1.000
_cell.angle_alpha   90.00
_cell.angle_beta   90.00
_cell.angle_gamma   90.00
#
_symmetry.space_group_name_H-M   'P 1'
#
loop_
_entity.id
_entity.type
_entity.pdbx_description
1 polymer ?
#
loop_
_entity_poly.entity_id
_entity_poly.type
_entity_poly.pdbx_seq_one_letter_code
_entity_poly.pdbx_strand_id
1 'polypeptide(L)' 'MDVFEFYRKWNVTQKQIAIICGCSIATVGRWFGSPRQVPEFIYMRRLAEMDLIWELWEQIPDELKERLCSR' A
#
# COMPACT_ATOMS: atom_id res chain seq x y z
N MET A 1 -3.06 9.27 3.44
CA MET A 1 -2.81 8.00 4.14
C MET A 1 -1.33 7.87 4.43
N ASP A 2 -0.99 7.68 5.69
CA ASP A 2 0.38 7.37 6.13
C ASP A 2 0.64 5.84 6.15
N VAL A 3 1.92 5.43 6.15
CA VAL A 3 2.34 4.03 6.18
C VAL A 3 1.91 3.32 7.47
N PHE A 4 1.90 3.98 8.63
CA PHE A 4 1.45 3.38 9.89
C PHE A 4 -0.07 3.25 9.94
N GLU A 5 -0.81 4.18 9.30
CA GLU A 5 -2.26 4.07 9.13
C GLU A 5 -2.60 2.89 8.22
N PHE A 6 -1.98 2.80 7.04
CA PHE A 6 -2.20 1.71 6.08
C PHE A 6 -1.88 0.34 6.71
N TYR A 7 -0.73 0.24 7.39
CA TYR A 7 -0.28 -0.96 8.08
C TYR A 7 -1.34 -1.49 9.07
N ARG A 8 -1.89 -0.58 9.90
CA ARG A 8 -2.90 -0.94 10.90
C ARG A 8 -4.27 -1.21 10.29
N LYS A 9 -4.73 -0.38 9.35
CA LYS A 9 -6.05 -0.49 8.71
C LYS A 9 -6.23 -1.86 8.05
N TRP A 10 -5.21 -2.31 7.31
CA TRP A 10 -5.29 -3.52 6.50
C TRP A 10 -4.60 -4.74 7.10
N ASN A 11 -3.99 -4.61 8.29
CA ASN A 11 -3.25 -5.68 8.97
C ASN A 11 -2.21 -6.39 8.06
N VAL A 12 -1.50 -5.59 7.26
CA VAL A 12 -0.49 -6.08 6.31
C VAL A 12 0.90 -6.15 6.96
N THR A 13 1.81 -6.90 6.36
CA THR A 13 3.21 -6.97 6.77
C THR A 13 4.06 -5.90 6.07
N GLN A 14 5.23 -5.56 6.65
CA GLN A 14 6.20 -4.69 5.97
C GLN A 14 6.63 -5.24 4.60
N LYS A 15 6.62 -6.57 4.42
CA LYS A 15 6.89 -7.23 3.13
C LYS A 15 5.81 -6.91 2.09
N GLN A 16 4.54 -6.96 2.48
CA GLN A 16 3.43 -6.60 1.58
C GLN A 16 3.46 -5.10 1.22
N ILE A 17 3.78 -4.23 2.19
CA ILE A 17 3.99 -2.81 1.92
C ILE A 17 5.12 -2.61 0.91
N ALA A 18 6.23 -3.35 1.04
CA ALA A 18 7.35 -3.27 0.10
C ALA A 18 6.93 -3.64 -1.33
N ILE A 19 6.07 -4.68 -1.48
CA ILE A 19 5.50 -5.09 -2.77
C ILE A 19 4.61 -3.99 -3.35
N ILE A 20 3.66 -3.45 -2.57
CA ILE A 20 2.76 -2.37 -3.01
C ILE A 20 3.55 -1.13 -3.44
N CYS A 21 4.54 -0.77 -2.64
CA CYS A 21 5.39 0.38 -2.89
C CYS A 21 6.48 0.12 -3.94
N GLY A 22 6.65 -1.10 -4.45
CA GLY A 22 7.69 -1.46 -5.42
C GLY A 22 9.11 -1.11 -4.92
N CYS A 23 9.40 -1.37 -3.65
CA CYS A 23 10.69 -1.06 -3.02
C CYS A 23 11.19 -2.23 -2.16
N SER A 24 12.38 -2.10 -1.56
CA SER A 24 12.93 -3.16 -0.69
C SER A 24 12.28 -3.16 0.70
N ILE A 25 12.24 -4.33 1.32
CA ILE A 25 11.79 -4.48 2.73
C ILE A 25 12.66 -3.62 3.66
N ALA A 26 13.96 -3.49 3.37
CA ALA A 26 14.87 -2.62 4.14
C ALA A 26 14.47 -1.14 4.05
N THR A 27 14.01 -0.67 2.89
CA THR A 27 13.47 0.69 2.74
C THR A 27 12.20 0.88 3.56
N VAL A 28 11.31 -0.12 3.60
CA VAL A 28 10.13 -0.06 4.48
C VAL A 28 10.53 -0.07 5.95
N GLY A 29 11.43 -0.97 6.36
CA GLY A 29 11.88 -1.09 7.74
C GLY A 29 12.47 0.22 8.30
N ARG A 30 13.14 1.00 7.45
CA ARG A 30 13.62 2.35 7.76
C ARG A 30 12.48 3.29 8.21
N TRP A 31 11.33 3.25 7.53
CA TRP A 31 10.17 4.07 7.89
C TRP A 31 9.57 3.72 9.25
N PHE A 32 9.63 2.45 9.65
CA PHE A 32 9.18 1.99 10.96
C PHE A 32 10.23 2.18 12.07
N GLY A 33 11.50 2.37 11.71
CA GLY A 33 12.60 2.52 12.66
C GLY A 33 12.81 3.93 13.20
N SER A 34 12.30 4.96 12.52
CA SER A 34 12.45 6.35 12.97
C SER A 34 11.34 7.27 12.42
N PRO A 35 10.74 8.15 13.26
CA PRO A 35 9.76 9.15 12.81
C PRO A 35 10.30 10.13 11.77
N ARG A 36 11.63 10.26 11.63
CA ARG A 36 12.27 11.15 10.66
C ARG A 36 12.40 10.53 9.27
N GLN A 37 12.26 9.21 9.14
CA GLN A 37 12.41 8.50 7.87
C GLN A 37 11.03 8.32 7.25
N VAL A 38 10.47 9.41 6.75
CA VAL A 38 9.14 9.40 6.13
C VAL A 38 9.24 8.89 4.70
N PRO A 39 8.28 8.08 4.21
CA PRO A 39 8.24 7.69 2.80
C PRO A 39 8.17 8.90 1.88
N GLU A 40 8.85 8.84 0.74
CA GLU A 40 8.67 9.81 -0.33
C GLU A 40 7.22 9.79 -0.86
N PHE A 41 6.78 10.91 -1.43
CA PHE A 41 5.42 11.10 -1.92
C PHE A 41 4.94 9.99 -2.87
N ILE A 42 5.84 9.44 -3.70
CA ILE A 42 5.51 8.34 -4.61
C ILE A 42 5.02 7.09 -3.88
N TYR A 43 5.58 6.77 -2.71
CA TYR A 43 5.17 5.63 -1.90
C TYR A 43 3.84 5.90 -1.20
N MET A 44 3.67 7.11 -0.67
CA MET A 44 2.40 7.53 -0.08
C MET A 44 1.25 7.47 -1.10
N ARG A 45 1.51 7.91 -2.35
CA ARG A 45 0.53 7.84 -3.43
C ARG A 45 0.14 6.39 -3.73
N ARG A 46 1.10 5.47 -3.86
CA ARG A 46 0.84 4.03 -4.09
C ARG A 46 0.01 3.41 -2.97
N LEU A 47 0.30 3.75 -1.70
CA LEU A 47 -0.49 3.27 -0.57
C LEU A 47 -1.92 3.82 -0.60
N ALA A 48 -2.10 5.11 -0.93
CA ALA A 48 -3.42 5.71 -1.06
C ALA A 48 -4.23 5.13 -2.24
N GLU A 49 -3.58 4.84 -3.36
CA GLU A 49 -4.20 4.15 -4.50
C GLU A 49 -4.68 2.75 -4.09
N MET A 50 -3.82 1.96 -3.43
CA MET A 50 -4.19 0.63 -2.96
C MET A 50 -5.28 0.65 -1.88
N ASP A 51 -5.23 1.64 -0.97
CA ASP A 51 -6.24 1.84 0.07
C ASP A 51 -7.63 2.05 -0.53
N LEU A 52 -7.73 2.93 -1.52
CA LEU A 52 -8.97 3.20 -2.23
C LEU A 52 -9.50 1.94 -2.95
N ILE A 53 -8.60 1.20 -3.62
CA ILE A 53 -8.96 -0.02 -4.35
C ILE A 53 -9.52 -1.08 -3.41
N TRP A 54 -8.87 -1.31 -2.27
CA TRP A 54 -9.33 -2.31 -1.30
C TRP A 54 -10.60 -1.89 -0.56
N GLU A 55 -10.73 -0.61 -0.20
CA GLU A 55 -11.92 -0.09 0.47
C GLU A 55 -13.18 -0.19 -0.40
N LEU A 56 -13.02 0.02 -1.69
CA LEU A 56 -14.11 -0.04 -2.65
C LEU A 56 -14.22 -1.41 -3.33
N TRP A 57 -13.42 -2.41 -2.96
CA TRP A 57 -13.29 -3.63 -3.75
C TRP A 57 -14.62 -4.32 -4.04
N GLU A 58 -15.48 -4.46 -3.03
CA GLU A 58 -16.82 -5.05 -3.17
C GLU A 58 -17.75 -4.24 -4.09
N GLN A 59 -17.49 -2.94 -4.25
CA GLN A 59 -18.27 -2.01 -5.07
C GLN A 59 -17.72 -1.89 -6.50
N ILE A 60 -16.49 -2.36 -6.77
CA ILE A 60 -15.91 -2.32 -8.11
C ILE A 60 -16.71 -3.28 -9.02
N PRO A 61 -17.20 -2.82 -10.18
CA PRO A 61 -17.82 -3.69 -11.18
C PRO A 61 -16.94 -4.87 -11.56
N ASP A 62 -17.52 -6.05 -11.75
CA ASP A 62 -16.75 -7.27 -12.03
C ASP A 62 -15.91 -7.17 -13.30
N GLU A 63 -16.40 -6.49 -14.33
CA GLU A 63 -15.65 -6.17 -15.55
C GLU A 63 -14.33 -5.42 -15.27
N LEU A 64 -14.31 -4.54 -14.26
CA LEU A 64 -13.10 -3.84 -13.85
C LEU A 64 -12.20 -4.72 -12.99
N LYS A 65 -12.76 -5.57 -12.11
CA LYS A 65 -11.97 -6.55 -11.35
C LYS A 65 -11.25 -7.51 -12.30
N GLU A 66 -11.93 -7.98 -13.33
CA GLU A 66 -11.37 -8.84 -14.37
C GLU A 66 -10.20 -8.16 -15.08
N ARG A 67 -10.32 -6.86 -15.41
CA ARG A 67 -9.21 -6.08 -16.01
C ARG A 67 -8.05 -5.82 -15.06
N LEU A 68 -8.31 -5.67 -13.76
CA LEU A 68 -7.26 -5.47 -12.75
C LEU A 68 -6.51 -6.77 -12.46
N CYS A 69 -7.20 -7.91 -12.53
CA CYS A 69 -6.66 -9.24 -12.24
C CYS A 69 -6.33 -10.06 -13.49
N SER A 70 -6.46 -9.48 -14.69
CA SER A 70 -6.16 -10.16 -15.95
C SER A 70 -4.69 -10.56 -15.96
N ARG A 71 -4.43 -11.87 -16.02
CA ARG A 71 -3.09 -12.43 -16.19
C ARG A 71 -2.55 -12.19 -17.58
#